data_AF-A0A9W3KE38-F1
#
_entry.id   AF-A0A9W3KE38-F1
#
_cell.length_a   1.000
_cell.length_b   1.000
_cell.length_c   1.000
_cell.angle_alpha   90.00
_cell.angle_beta   90.00
_cell.angle_gamma   90.00
#
_symmetry.space_group_name_H-M   'P 1'
#
loop_
_entity.id
_entity.type
_entity.pdbx_description
1 polymer ?
#
loop_
_entity_poly.entity_id
_entity_poly.type
_entity_poly.pdbx_seq_one_letter_code
_entity_poly.pdbx_strand_id
1 'polypeptide(L)'
;MNYFSERLRILRQERNWSMRELGEKISAISGSTFTIASISNWETKGAEPPYNVLRLLATLFNVSSDYLIGISDTPHFNNEKESAHDTNNVITQPKVTIEQNEKLYFAIQNHIQYQQNYIDEIQKVHNDLLSLPFEMRNRFEQSLTEYVKFFNFKYESSYNEFTQFTTYIKREMQIPQK
;
A
#
# COMPACT_ATOMS: atom_id res chain seq x y z
N MET A 1 -23.68 -19.12 -5.51
CA MET A 1 -22.29 -19.28 -5.95
C MET A 1 -21.39 -18.56 -4.97
N ASN A 2 -20.16 -19.02 -4.76
CA ASN A 2 -19.15 -18.24 -4.04
C ASN A 2 -18.33 -17.47 -5.09
N TYR A 3 -18.73 -16.22 -5.35
CA TYR A 3 -18.10 -15.36 -6.36
C TYR A 3 -16.61 -15.17 -6.11
N PHE A 4 -16.21 -15.11 -4.83
CA PHE A 4 -14.81 -14.98 -4.45
C PHE A 4 -13.98 -16.22 -4.80
N SER A 5 -14.45 -17.42 -4.48
CA SER A 5 -13.78 -18.67 -4.87
C SER A 5 -13.57 -18.76 -6.39
N GLU A 6 -14.58 -18.36 -7.16
CA GLU A 6 -14.57 -18.42 -8.62
C GLU A 6 -13.66 -17.35 -9.24
N ARG A 7 -13.80 -16.08 -8.84
CA ARG A 7 -13.00 -14.96 -9.37
C ARG A 7 -11.54 -15.08 -8.99
N LEU A 8 -11.22 -15.51 -7.77
CA LEU A 8 -9.84 -15.80 -7.35
C LEU A 8 -9.19 -16.86 -8.25
N ARG A 9 -9.94 -17.94 -8.53
CA ARG A 9 -9.48 -19.03 -9.40
C ARG A 9 -9.26 -18.55 -10.84
N ILE A 10 -10.19 -17.78 -11.40
CA ILE A 10 -10.08 -17.20 -12.75
C ILE A 10 -8.83 -16.32 -12.85
N LEU A 11 -8.68 -15.33 -11.97
CA LEU A 11 -7.54 -14.40 -11.96
C LEU A 11 -6.20 -15.14 -11.80
N ARG A 12 -6.15 -16.19 -10.98
CA ARG A 12 -4.98 -17.07 -10.86
C ARG A 12 -4.66 -17.80 -12.18
N GLN A 13 -5.69 -18.34 -12.84
CA GLN A 13 -5.53 -19.08 -14.10
C GLN A 13 -5.14 -18.17 -15.26
N GLU A 14 -5.66 -16.94 -15.34
CA GLU A 14 -5.26 -15.92 -16.33
C GLU A 14 -3.77 -15.54 -16.21
N ARG A 15 -3.23 -15.53 -14.98
CA ARG A 15 -1.79 -15.34 -14.72
C ARG A 15 -0.95 -16.62 -14.92
N ASN A 16 -1.56 -17.73 -15.34
CA ASN A 16 -0.96 -19.06 -15.47
C ASN A 16 -0.30 -19.59 -14.18
N TRP A 17 -0.79 -19.20 -13.00
CA TRP A 17 -0.23 -19.64 -11.72
C TRP A 17 -0.93 -20.91 -11.20
N SER A 18 -0.17 -21.82 -10.62
CA SER A 18 -0.70 -22.87 -9.75
C SER A 18 -1.17 -22.30 -8.41
N MET A 19 -2.00 -23.06 -7.66
CA MET A 19 -2.38 -22.70 -6.29
C MET A 19 -1.15 -22.57 -5.36
N ARG A 20 -0.05 -23.29 -5.67
CA ARG A 20 1.21 -23.16 -4.94
C ARG A 20 1.87 -21.80 -5.21
N GLU A 21 2.01 -21.43 -6.47
CA GLU A 21 2.63 -20.16 -6.87
C GLU A 21 1.82 -18.96 -6.35
N LEU A 22 0.49 -19.02 -6.35
CA LEU A 22 -0.33 -17.98 -5.72
C LEU A 22 -0.04 -17.86 -4.22
N GLY A 23 0.06 -18.99 -3.50
CA GLY A 23 0.46 -19.00 -2.09
C GLY A 23 1.85 -18.37 -1.88
N GLU A 24 2.82 -18.70 -2.73
CA GLU A 24 4.18 -18.15 -2.68
C GLU A 24 4.21 -16.64 -3.00
N LYS A 25 3.40 -16.16 -3.97
CA LYS A 25 3.23 -14.74 -4.30
C LYS A 25 2.65 -13.95 -3.12
N ILE A 26 1.55 -14.43 -2.53
CA ILE A 26 0.92 -13.78 -1.37
C ILE A 26 1.86 -13.80 -0.16
N SER A 27 2.60 -14.90 0.05
CA SER A 27 3.62 -14.99 1.10
C SER A 27 4.73 -13.96 0.94
N ALA A 28 5.23 -13.80 -0.28
CA ALA A 28 6.31 -12.86 -0.61
C ALA A 28 5.93 -11.38 -0.43
N ILE A 29 4.64 -11.04 -0.40
CA ILE A 29 4.15 -9.66 -0.22
C ILE A 29 3.66 -9.42 1.22
N SER A 30 3.03 -10.40 1.85
CA SER A 30 2.48 -10.29 3.21
C SER A 30 3.49 -10.49 4.34
N GLY A 31 4.65 -11.11 4.06
CA GLY A 31 5.57 -11.59 5.09
C GLY A 31 5.03 -12.76 5.94
N SER A 32 3.85 -13.29 5.60
CA SER A 32 3.17 -14.39 6.31
C SER A 32 3.07 -15.61 5.41
N THR A 33 3.30 -16.82 5.93
CA THR A 33 3.31 -18.03 5.10
C THR A 33 1.90 -18.45 4.68
N PHE A 34 1.61 -18.35 3.38
CA PHE A 34 0.40 -18.89 2.75
C PHE A 34 0.73 -20.14 1.93
N THR A 35 -0.01 -21.21 2.19
CA THR A 35 0.24 -22.52 1.60
C THR A 35 -0.76 -22.85 0.49
N ILE A 36 -0.45 -23.87 -0.33
CA ILE A 36 -1.40 -24.43 -1.29
C ILE A 36 -2.75 -24.83 -0.63
N ALA A 37 -2.73 -25.25 0.65
CA ALA A 37 -3.94 -25.58 1.39
C ALA A 37 -4.78 -24.33 1.71
N SER A 38 -4.15 -23.18 1.97
CA SER A 38 -4.83 -21.90 2.14
C SER A 38 -5.59 -21.52 0.86
N ILE A 39 -4.92 -21.60 -0.29
CA ILE A 39 -5.51 -21.28 -1.59
C ILE A 39 -6.63 -22.27 -1.96
N SER A 40 -6.42 -23.57 -1.72
CA SER A 40 -7.46 -24.60 -1.95
C SER A 40 -8.70 -24.39 -1.08
N ASN A 41 -8.53 -23.96 0.19
CA ASN A 41 -9.66 -23.64 1.05
C ASN A 41 -10.49 -22.48 0.47
N TRP A 42 -9.82 -21.46 -0.08
CA TRP A 42 -10.45 -20.28 -0.68
C TRP A 42 -11.12 -20.57 -2.04
N GLU A 43 -10.46 -21.28 -2.95
CA GLU A 43 -10.98 -21.53 -4.31
C GLU A 43 -11.94 -22.72 -4.39
N THR A 44 -11.92 -23.64 -3.42
CA THR A 44 -12.65 -24.93 -3.53
C THR A 44 -13.57 -25.22 -2.34
N LYS A 45 -13.18 -24.84 -1.11
CA LYS A 45 -13.96 -25.18 0.10
C LYS A 45 -14.85 -24.04 0.61
N GLY A 46 -14.89 -22.92 -0.10
CA GLY A 46 -15.71 -21.76 0.26
C GLY A 46 -15.30 -21.04 1.55
N ALA A 47 -14.06 -21.24 2.01
CA ALA A 47 -13.53 -20.46 3.13
C ALA A 47 -13.16 -19.05 2.64
N GLU A 48 -13.29 -18.05 3.52
CA GLU A 48 -12.92 -16.67 3.20
C GLU A 48 -11.50 -16.33 3.70
N PRO A 49 -10.76 -15.45 3.01
CA PRO A 49 -9.52 -14.88 3.53
C PRO A 49 -9.83 -13.84 4.61
N PRO A 50 -8.93 -13.60 5.57
CA PRO A 50 -9.04 -12.44 6.44
C PRO A 50 -8.92 -11.14 5.64
N TYR A 51 -9.52 -10.05 6.12
CA TYR A 51 -9.64 -8.77 5.40
C TYR A 51 -8.31 -8.22 4.83
N ASN A 52 -7.21 -8.34 5.60
CA ASN A 52 -5.88 -7.92 5.15
C ASN A 52 -5.39 -8.71 3.92
N VAL A 53 -5.77 -9.98 3.81
CA VAL A 53 -5.46 -10.85 2.67
C VAL A 53 -6.42 -10.59 1.51
N LEU A 54 -7.70 -10.30 1.75
CA LEU A 54 -8.62 -9.87 0.69
C LEU A 54 -8.12 -8.59 0.01
N ARG A 55 -7.70 -7.59 0.79
CA ARG A 55 -7.05 -6.36 0.29
C ARG A 55 -5.78 -6.67 -0.51
N LEU A 56 -4.96 -7.59 -0.02
CA LEU A 56 -3.74 -8.01 -0.72
C LEU A 56 -4.03 -8.71 -2.06
N LEU A 57 -5.05 -9.56 -2.12
CA LEU A 57 -5.50 -10.21 -3.36
C LEU A 57 -6.01 -9.19 -4.38
N ALA A 58 -6.79 -8.20 -3.93
CA ALA A 58 -7.27 -7.10 -4.77
C ALA A 58 -6.09 -6.35 -5.42
N THR A 59 -5.09 -5.96 -4.61
CA THR A 59 -3.87 -5.33 -5.10
C THR A 59 -3.05 -6.24 -6.02
N LEU A 60 -2.85 -7.52 -5.67
CA LEU A 60 -2.06 -8.48 -6.44
C LEU A 60 -2.59 -8.68 -7.87
N PHE A 61 -3.90 -8.70 -8.03
CA PHE A 61 -4.55 -8.87 -9.33
C PHE A 61 -4.91 -7.55 -10.02
N ASN A 62 -4.70 -6.40 -9.36
CA ASN A 62 -5.09 -5.06 -9.81
C ASN A 62 -6.60 -4.94 -10.08
N VAL A 63 -7.40 -5.42 -9.12
CA VAL A 63 -8.86 -5.40 -9.14
C VAL A 63 -9.43 -4.78 -7.86
N SER A 64 -10.70 -4.40 -7.87
CA SER A 64 -11.41 -3.96 -6.66
C SER A 64 -11.73 -5.14 -5.72
N SER A 65 -11.86 -4.87 -4.43
CA SER A 65 -12.42 -5.83 -3.45
C SER A 65 -13.83 -6.24 -3.85
N ASP A 66 -14.60 -5.29 -4.35
CA ASP A 66 -16.01 -5.41 -4.73
C ASP A 66 -16.17 -6.36 -5.92
N TYR A 67 -15.22 -6.33 -6.86
CA TYR A 67 -15.08 -7.37 -7.87
C TYR A 67 -14.76 -8.73 -7.24
N LEU A 68 -13.76 -8.82 -6.36
CA LEU A 68 -13.41 -10.12 -5.76
C LEU A 68 -14.57 -10.76 -5.00
N ILE A 69 -15.42 -9.99 -4.30
CA ILE A 69 -16.51 -10.56 -3.49
C ILE A 69 -17.88 -10.61 -4.18
N GLY A 70 -18.00 -10.16 -5.43
CA GLY A 70 -19.24 -10.28 -6.22
C GLY A 70 -20.22 -9.10 -6.07
N ILE A 71 -19.76 -7.93 -5.62
CA ILE A 71 -20.55 -6.69 -5.55
C ILE A 71 -20.55 -5.94 -6.90
N SER A 72 -19.44 -5.98 -7.64
CA SER A 72 -19.35 -5.41 -9.00
C SER A 72 -18.88 -6.46 -10.00
N ASP A 73 -19.36 -6.41 -11.24
CA ASP A 73 -18.83 -7.20 -12.35
C ASP A 73 -17.65 -6.52 -13.06
N THR A 74 -17.39 -5.22 -12.79
CA THR A 74 -16.21 -4.51 -13.32
C THR A 74 -14.96 -4.84 -12.47
N PRO A 75 -13.87 -5.35 -13.06
CA PRO A 75 -12.66 -5.66 -12.30
C PRO A 75 -11.98 -4.42 -11.72
N HIS A 76 -11.99 -3.32 -12.47
CA HIS A 76 -11.27 -2.10 -12.10
C HIS A 76 -12.02 -1.25 -11.07
N PHE A 77 -11.28 -0.35 -10.42
CA PHE A 77 -11.86 0.74 -9.65
C PHE A 77 -12.68 1.62 -10.60
N ASN A 78 -13.99 1.75 -10.34
CA ASN A 78 -14.85 2.67 -11.08
C ASN A 78 -14.49 4.12 -10.70
N ASN A 79 -13.42 4.65 -11.29
CA ASN A 79 -12.99 6.04 -11.15
C ASN A 79 -13.87 7.01 -11.97
N GLU A 80 -15.18 6.75 -12.07
CA GLU A 80 -16.15 7.68 -12.65
C GLU A 80 -16.48 8.84 -11.69
N LYS A 81 -15.42 9.49 -11.19
CA LYS A 81 -15.42 10.84 -10.61
C LYS A 81 -14.16 11.63 -10.99
N GLU A 82 -13.59 11.40 -12.17
CA GLU A 82 -12.82 12.44 -12.86
C GLU A 82 -13.79 13.43 -13.53
N SER A 83 -14.10 14.53 -12.85
CA SER A 83 -14.51 15.77 -13.50
C SER A 83 -14.31 16.98 -12.59
N ALA A 84 -13.60 17.96 -13.15
CA ALA A 84 -13.41 19.33 -12.65
C ALA A 84 -12.81 19.48 -11.23
N HIS A 85 -11.49 19.69 -11.18
CA HIS A 85 -10.98 21.05 -10.96
C HIS A 85 -9.55 21.22 -11.49
N ASP A 86 -9.38 22.21 -12.37
CA ASP A 86 -8.13 22.92 -12.67
C ASP A 86 -7.39 23.36 -11.37
N THR A 87 -6.07 23.60 -11.31
CA THR A 87 -5.14 24.05 -12.35
C THR A 87 -3.66 23.80 -11.95
N ASN A 88 -2.75 23.82 -12.94
CA ASN A 88 -1.35 24.28 -12.84
C ASN A 88 -0.28 23.50 -12.02
N ASN A 89 0.43 22.63 -12.76
CA ASN A 89 1.89 22.60 -12.87
C ASN A 89 2.76 22.27 -11.62
N VAL A 90 3.01 20.97 -11.42
CA VAL A 90 4.28 20.48 -10.83
C VAL A 90 4.87 19.36 -11.70
N ILE A 91 5.82 19.75 -12.55
CA ILE A 91 6.97 18.96 -13.04
C ILE A 91 6.70 17.48 -13.38
N THR A 92 6.39 17.21 -14.66
CA THR A 92 6.51 15.87 -15.25
C THR A 92 7.97 15.43 -15.33
N GLN A 93 8.38 14.52 -14.43
CA GLN A 93 9.59 13.69 -14.53
C GLN A 93 9.24 12.34 -15.21
N PRO A 94 10.20 11.63 -15.83
CA PRO A 94 9.89 10.62 -16.85
C PRO A 94 9.19 9.38 -16.31
N LYS A 95 8.06 9.02 -16.95
CA LYS A 95 7.22 7.85 -16.64
C LYS A 95 7.82 6.55 -17.21
N VAL A 96 9.07 6.26 -16.83
CA VAL A 96 9.86 5.07 -17.18
C VAL A 96 10.93 4.83 -16.09
N THR A 97 10.98 3.74 -15.31
CA THR A 97 10.00 2.68 -15.00
C THR A 97 10.33 2.14 -13.59
N ILE A 98 9.36 2.12 -12.66
CA ILE A 98 9.50 1.41 -11.36
C ILE A 98 8.62 0.15 -11.31
N GLU A 99 7.55 0.09 -12.13
CA GLU A 99 6.57 -1.00 -12.19
C GLU A 99 7.17 -2.39 -12.46
N GLN A 100 8.32 -2.48 -13.14
CA GLN A 100 9.03 -3.75 -13.37
C GLN A 100 9.58 -4.39 -12.10
N ASN A 101 9.74 -3.65 -11.00
CA ASN A 101 10.08 -4.18 -9.70
C ASN A 101 8.88 -4.00 -8.75
N GLU A 102 7.86 -4.85 -8.93
CA GLU A 102 6.61 -4.86 -8.16
C GLU A 102 6.84 -4.75 -6.64
N LYS A 103 7.89 -5.42 -6.11
CA LYS A 103 8.24 -5.38 -4.69
C LYS A 103 8.71 -4.00 -4.23
N LEU A 104 9.64 -3.39 -4.97
CA LEU A 104 10.15 -2.05 -4.66
C LEU A 104 9.05 -1.00 -4.84
N TYR A 105 8.25 -1.11 -5.91
CA TYR A 105 7.09 -0.28 -6.14
C TYR A 105 6.12 -0.34 -4.95
N PHE A 106 5.69 -1.53 -4.55
CA PHE A 106 4.76 -1.72 -3.44
C PHE A 106 5.32 -1.23 -2.09
N ALA A 107 6.61 -1.45 -1.82
CA ALA A 107 7.27 -0.92 -0.63
C ALA A 107 7.22 0.63 -0.58
N ILE A 108 7.49 1.29 -1.71
CA ILE A 108 7.39 2.74 -1.85
C ILE A 108 5.94 3.23 -1.68
N GLN A 109 4.98 2.59 -2.35
CA GLN A 109 3.57 2.99 -2.26
C GLN A 109 3.01 2.87 -0.83
N ASN A 110 3.35 1.80 -0.10
CA ASN A 110 2.97 1.68 1.31
C ASN A 110 3.59 2.79 2.16
N HIS A 111 4.88 3.12 1.95
CA HIS A 111 5.53 4.19 2.69
C HIS A 111 4.86 5.55 2.45
N ILE A 112 4.53 5.87 1.19
CA ILE A 112 3.77 7.07 0.81
C ILE A 112 2.39 7.05 1.49
N GLN A 113 1.66 5.93 1.48
CA GLN A 113 0.35 5.83 2.12
C GLN A 113 0.43 6.08 3.64
N TYR A 114 1.43 5.54 4.34
CA TYR A 114 1.60 5.80 5.76
C TYR A 114 1.90 7.28 6.06
N GLN A 115 2.68 7.94 5.22
CA GLN A 115 2.93 9.40 5.33
C GLN A 115 1.64 10.21 5.14
N GLN A 116 0.81 9.87 4.15
CA GLN A 116 -0.48 10.54 3.93
C GLN A 116 -1.44 10.32 5.10
N ASN A 117 -1.60 9.07 5.56
CA ASN A 117 -2.47 8.75 6.71
C ASN A 117 -2.09 9.55 7.97
N TYR A 118 -0.79 9.72 8.23
CA TYR A 118 -0.27 10.51 9.36
C TYR A 118 -0.63 12.00 9.24
N ILE A 119 -0.53 12.57 8.03
CA ILE A 119 -0.92 13.97 7.77
C ILE A 119 -2.44 14.14 7.95
N ASP A 120 -3.25 13.22 7.42
CA ASP A 120 -4.71 13.22 7.58
C ASP A 120 -5.13 13.14 9.06
N GLU A 121 -4.43 12.33 9.87
CA GLU A 121 -4.72 12.18 11.29
C GLU A 121 -4.37 13.45 12.09
N ILE A 122 -3.24 14.09 11.79
CA ILE A 122 -2.89 15.40 12.36
C ILE A 122 -3.94 16.46 12.00
N GLN A 123 -4.39 16.50 10.74
CA GLN A 123 -5.40 17.46 10.30
C GLN A 123 -6.75 17.24 11.00
N LYS A 124 -7.19 15.99 11.16
CA LYS A 124 -8.40 15.64 11.93
C LYS A 124 -8.30 16.10 13.37
N VAL A 125 -7.22 15.73 14.07
CA VAL A 125 -6.99 16.14 15.46
C VAL A 125 -6.95 17.67 15.58
N HIS A 126 -6.26 18.37 14.68
CA HIS A 126 -6.23 19.84 14.71
C HIS A 126 -7.63 20.45 14.57
N ASN A 127 -8.45 19.95 13.64
CA ASN A 127 -9.84 20.40 13.47
C ASN A 127 -10.68 20.15 14.72
N ASP A 128 -10.54 18.99 15.37
CA ASP A 128 -11.23 18.68 16.63
C ASP A 128 -10.82 19.66 17.75
N LEU A 129 -9.52 19.99 17.85
CA LEU A 129 -8.99 20.94 18.82
C LEU A 129 -9.54 22.37 18.64
N LEU A 130 -9.88 22.79 17.42
CA LEU A 130 -10.50 24.10 17.15
C LEU A 130 -11.89 24.26 17.82
N SER A 131 -12.57 23.16 18.15
CA SER A 131 -13.84 23.18 18.89
C SER A 131 -13.68 23.41 20.40
N LEU A 132 -12.48 23.20 20.96
CA LEU A 132 -12.24 23.21 22.41
C LEU A 132 -11.99 24.63 22.97
N PRO A 133 -12.28 24.87 24.27
CA PRO A 133 -11.86 26.08 24.97
C PRO A 133 -10.35 26.31 24.92
N PHE A 134 -9.94 27.58 24.87
CA PHE A 134 -8.55 27.99 24.59
C PHE A 134 -7.49 27.28 25.46
N GLU A 135 -7.66 27.23 26.78
CA GLU A 135 -6.67 26.61 27.68
C GLU A 135 -6.48 25.11 27.42
N MET A 136 -7.57 24.41 27.08
CA MET A 136 -7.56 22.99 26.78
C MET A 136 -6.94 22.73 25.40
N ARG A 137 -7.33 23.53 24.41
CA ARG A 137 -6.76 23.54 23.06
C ARG A 137 -5.25 23.74 23.09
N ASN A 138 -4.77 24.83 23.69
CA ASN A 138 -3.35 25.21 23.75
C ASN A 138 -2.49 24.10 24.39
N ARG A 139 -2.97 23.46 25.47
CA ARG A 139 -2.28 22.31 26.08
C ARG A 139 -2.13 21.11 25.15
N PHE A 140 -3.16 20.79 24.38
CA PHE A 140 -3.11 19.68 23.42
C PHE A 140 -2.30 20.04 22.17
N GLU A 141 -2.40 21.27 21.66
CA GLU A 141 -1.58 21.78 20.56
C GLU A 141 -0.08 21.76 20.91
N GLN A 142 0.30 22.17 22.13
CA GLN A 142 1.67 22.05 22.62
C GLN A 142 2.14 20.58 22.66
N SER A 143 1.29 19.69 23.18
CA SER A 143 1.61 18.25 23.28
C SER A 143 1.78 17.60 21.89
N LEU A 144 0.90 17.93 20.95
CA LEU A 144 0.96 17.51 19.55
C LEU A 144 2.22 18.07 18.86
N THR A 145 2.53 19.34 19.11
CA THR A 145 3.72 20.01 18.55
C THR A 145 5.01 19.32 18.99
N GLU A 146 5.17 18.99 20.27
CA GLU A 146 6.37 18.28 20.75
C GLU A 146 6.45 16.84 20.20
N TYR A 147 5.31 16.15 20.04
CA TYR A 147 5.29 14.84 19.39
C TYR A 147 5.75 14.92 17.92
N VAL A 148 5.24 15.90 17.16
CA VAL A 148 5.63 16.11 15.75
C VAL A 148 7.11 16.47 15.63
N LYS A 149 7.65 17.33 16.52
CA LYS A 149 9.10 17.62 16.57
C LYS A 149 9.94 16.37 16.82
N PHE A 150 9.55 15.54 17.79
CA PHE A 150 10.23 14.29 18.10
C PHE A 150 10.16 13.28 16.95
N PHE A 151 9.02 13.21 16.25
CA PHE A 151 8.87 12.38 15.06
C PHE A 151 9.77 12.86 13.91
N ASN A 152 9.83 14.17 13.65
CA ASN A 152 10.72 14.76 12.65
C ASN A 152 12.20 14.45 12.94
N PHE A 153 12.65 14.58 14.19
CA PHE A 153 14.01 14.23 14.59
C PHE A 153 14.35 12.75 14.28
N LYS A 154 13.42 11.82 14.55
CA LYS A 154 13.58 10.41 14.16
C LYS A 154 13.66 10.24 12.64
N TYR A 155 12.81 10.93 11.91
CA TYR A 155 12.76 10.86 10.45
C TYR A 155 14.05 11.38 9.81
N GLU A 156 14.63 12.47 10.32
CA GLU A 156 15.95 12.98 9.90
C GLU A 156 17.06 11.94 10.11
N SER A 157 17.07 11.23 11.26
CA SER A 157 18.03 10.14 11.51
C SER A 157 17.90 9.02 10.48
N SER A 158 16.68 8.52 10.26
CA SER A 158 16.44 7.45 9.27
C SER A 158 16.71 7.89 7.82
N TYR A 159 16.47 9.15 7.49
CA TYR A 159 16.84 9.72 6.19
C TYR A 159 18.37 9.72 6.00
N ASN A 160 19.13 10.11 7.01
CA ASN A 160 20.59 10.08 6.96
C ASN A 160 21.12 8.64 6.74
N GLU A 161 20.58 7.65 7.45
CA GLU A 161 20.89 6.21 7.23
C GLU A 161 20.59 5.77 5.79
N PHE A 162 19.43 6.17 5.24
CA PHE A 162 19.04 5.89 3.86
C PHE A 162 19.98 6.55 2.82
N THR A 163 20.44 7.78 3.04
CA THR A 163 21.42 8.43 2.14
C THR A 163 22.78 7.73 2.15
N GLN A 164 23.22 7.19 3.29
CA GLN A 164 24.44 6.39 3.38
C GLN A 164 24.28 5.07 2.60
N PHE A 165 23.17 4.36 2.79
CA PHE A 165 22.86 3.12 2.08
C PHE A 165 22.78 3.29 0.56
N THR A 166 22.09 4.33 0.08
CA THR A 166 22.01 4.63 -1.36
C THR A 166 23.34 5.10 -1.94
N THR A 167 24.19 5.75 -1.15
CA THR A 167 25.57 6.08 -1.54
C THR A 167 26.44 4.83 -1.64
N TYR A 168 26.27 3.86 -0.75
CA TYR A 168 26.93 2.55 -0.84
C TYR A 168 26.54 1.82 -2.13
N ILE A 169 25.23 1.66 -2.43
CA ILE A 169 24.77 1.03 -3.68
C ILE A 169 25.38 1.69 -4.92
N LYS A 170 25.44 3.04 -4.95
CA LYS A 170 26.05 3.79 -6.06
C LYS A 170 27.54 3.50 -6.25
N ARG A 171 28.29 3.21 -5.18
CA ARG A 171 29.71 2.83 -5.25
C ARG A 171 29.87 1.41 -5.80
N GLU A 172 29.10 0.45 -5.29
CA GLU A 172 29.14 -0.94 -5.76
C GLU A 172 28.85 -1.07 -7.27
N MET A 173 27.88 -0.29 -7.79
CA MET A 173 27.58 -0.24 -9.23
C MET A 173 28.72 0.29 -10.11
N GLN A 174 29.74 0.94 -9.54
CA GLN A 174 30.88 1.49 -10.27
C GLN A 174 32.13 0.59 -10.21
N ILE A 175 32.10 -0.51 -9.44
CA ILE A 175 33.20 -1.45 -9.35
C ILE A 175 33.17 -2.36 -10.60
N PRO A 176 34.23 -2.41 -11.43
CA PRO A 176 34.26 -3.33 -12.56
C PRO A 176 34.27 -4.78 -12.07
N GLN A 177 33.32 -5.57 -12.56
CA GLN A 177 33.27 -7.02 -12.35
C GLN A 177 34.56 -7.65 -12.90
N LYS A 178 35.22 -8.48 -12.10
CA LYS A 178 36.45 -9.21 -12.45
C LYS A 178 36.15 -10.57 -13.08
#